data_AF-A0A7S0FNZ6-F1
#
_entry.id   AF-A0A7S0FNZ6-F1
#
_cell.length_a   1.000
_cell.length_b   1.000
_cell.length_c   1.000
_cell.angle_alpha   90.00
_cell.angle_beta   90.00
_cell.angle_gamma   90.00
#
_symmetry.space_group_name_H-M   'P 1'
#
loop_
_entity.id
_entity.type
_entity.pdbx_description
1 polymer ?
#
loop_
_entity_poly.entity_id
_entity_poly.type
_entity_poly.pdbx_seq_one_letter_code
_entity_poly.pdbx_strand_id
1 'polypeptide(L)'
;DVVFSMAPNVKEYRIPRATFYPQTELLLETFYCGLAAYSIVRHGDGSDGGRSSSGENWRAIGDDATTQMKALSENDSKWNFEQKFLLLQAERAFTNGNVEEAASGYDRAIESAKEHRFIIDQALSCERAALFYLE
;
A
#
# COMPACT_ATOMS: atom_id res chain seq x y z
N ASP A 1 -31.02 -0.06 11.06
CA ASP A 1 -30.82 1.07 11.98
C ASP A 1 -30.82 0.54 13.40
N VAL A 2 -29.66 0.55 14.06
CA VAL A 2 -29.55 0.18 15.48
C VAL A 2 -29.37 1.48 16.25
N VAL A 3 -30.38 1.84 17.03
CA VAL A 3 -30.34 3.02 17.89
C VAL A 3 -29.75 2.59 19.24
N PHE A 4 -28.50 2.97 19.50
CA PHE A 4 -27.97 2.95 20.86
C PHE A 4 -28.43 4.22 21.56
N SER A 5 -29.38 4.11 22.50
CA SER A 5 -29.71 5.26 23.35
C SER A 5 -28.61 5.44 24.38
N MET A 6 -27.84 6.52 24.25
CA MET A 6 -27.02 7.04 25.34
C MET A 6 -27.66 8.29 25.95
N ALA A 7 -27.22 8.61 27.17
CA ALA A 7 -27.75 9.59 28.11
C ALA A 7 -28.29 10.90 27.49
N PRO A 8 -29.30 11.54 28.11
CA PRO A 8 -30.17 12.59 27.53
C PRO A 8 -29.50 13.90 27.05
N ASN A 9 -28.17 14.03 27.18
CA ASN A 9 -27.43 15.25 26.87
C ASN A 9 -26.41 15.08 25.73
N VAL A 10 -26.37 13.94 25.04
CA VAL A 10 -25.47 13.73 23.89
C VAL A 10 -26.20 14.18 22.62
N LYS A 11 -25.60 15.13 21.88
CA LYS A 11 -26.10 15.53 20.55
C LYS A 11 -26.21 14.27 19.68
N GLU A 12 -27.39 13.99 19.14
CA GLU A 12 -27.59 12.91 18.17
C GLU A 12 -26.69 13.15 16.95
N TYR A 13 -25.56 12.45 16.90
CA TYR A 13 -24.78 12.33 15.68
C TYR A 13 -25.35 11.19 14.87
N ARG A 14 -26.14 11.51 13.85
CA ARG A 14 -26.39 10.57 12.75
C ARG A 14 -25.07 10.34 12.04
N ILE A 15 -24.41 9.22 12.35
CA ILE A 15 -23.35 8.70 11.49
C ILE A 15 -24.06 8.33 10.17
N PRO A 16 -23.76 9.01 9.04
CA PRO A 16 -24.30 8.61 7.75
C PRO A 16 -23.96 7.15 7.54
N ARG A 17 -24.93 6.35 7.09
CA ARG A 17 -24.71 4.94 6.76
C ARG A 17 -23.56 4.91 5.77
N ALA A 18 -22.40 4.42 6.24
CA ALA A 18 -21.15 4.53 5.52
C ALA A 18 -21.35 4.08 4.07
N THR A 19 -21.02 4.96 3.13
CA THR A 19 -20.58 4.54 1.80
C THR A 19 -19.52 3.48 2.04
N PHE A 20 -19.88 2.24 1.71
CA PHE A 20 -19.08 1.02 1.76
C PHE A 20 -17.59 1.31 1.95
N TYR A 21 -17.11 1.32 3.20
CA TYR A 21 -15.67 1.23 3.41
C TYR A 21 -15.30 -0.14 2.87
N PRO A 22 -14.47 -0.26 1.81
CA PRO A 22 -13.86 -1.55 1.53
C PRO A 22 -13.25 -1.99 2.85
N GLN A 23 -13.65 -3.18 3.32
CA GLN A 23 -13.23 -3.71 4.62
C GLN A 23 -11.74 -3.46 4.75
N THR A 24 -11.29 -2.81 5.82
CA THR A 24 -9.89 -2.36 5.96
C THR A 24 -8.86 -3.48 5.71
N GLU A 25 -9.28 -4.72 5.90
CA GLU A 25 -8.57 -5.95 5.53
C GLU A 25 -8.19 -5.98 4.04
N LEU A 26 -9.10 -5.62 3.13
CA LEU A 26 -8.87 -5.57 1.69
C LEU A 26 -7.83 -4.51 1.30
N LEU A 27 -7.77 -3.38 2.03
CA LEU A 27 -6.80 -2.32 1.75
C LEU A 27 -5.37 -2.73 2.11
N LEU A 28 -5.20 -3.42 3.24
CA LEU A 28 -3.91 -3.96 3.64
C LEU A 28 -3.48 -5.09 2.69
N GLU A 29 -4.41 -5.98 2.32
CA GLU A 29 -4.16 -7.02 1.33
C GLU A 29 -3.66 -6.42 0.00
N THR A 30 -4.36 -5.42 -0.56
CA THR A 30 -3.92 -4.72 -1.78
C THR A 30 -2.50 -4.19 -1.65
N PHE A 31 -2.15 -3.56 -0.53
CA PHE A 31 -0.81 -3.02 -0.30
C PHE A 31 0.26 -4.12 -0.29
N TYR A 32 0.08 -5.18 0.51
CA TYR A 32 1.05 -6.26 0.62
C TYR A 32 1.16 -7.09 -0.67
N CYS A 33 0.04 -7.34 -1.35
CA CYS A 33 0.02 -7.98 -2.66
C CYS A 33 0.81 -7.16 -3.69
N GLY A 34 0.72 -5.83 -3.66
CA GLY A 34 1.53 -4.96 -4.53
C GLY A 34 3.03 -5.09 -4.29
N LEU A 35 3.48 -5.12 -3.02
CA LEU A 35 4.90 -5.33 -2.67
C LEU A 35 5.41 -6.71 -3.10
N ALA A 36 4.61 -7.75 -2.87
CA ALA A 36 4.92 -9.11 -3.29
C ALA A 36 5.02 -9.19 -4.82
N ALA A 37 4.09 -8.56 -5.54
CA ALA A 37 4.04 -8.57 -6.99
C ALA A 37 5.30 -7.95 -7.62
N TYR A 38 5.74 -6.79 -7.12
CA TYR A 38 6.99 -6.18 -7.59
C TYR A 38 8.22 -7.05 -7.28
N SER A 39 8.24 -7.72 -6.12
CA SER A 39 9.32 -8.65 -5.78
C SER A 39 9.37 -9.86 -6.73
N ILE A 40 8.20 -10.45 -7.05
CA ILE A 40 8.09 -11.58 -7.99
C ILE A 40 8.57 -11.18 -9.38
N VAL A 41 8.19 -9.99 -9.85
CA VAL A 41 8.66 -9.46 -11.13
C VAL A 41 10.18 -9.31 -11.16
N ARG A 42 10.80 -8.83 -10.07
CA ARG A 42 12.26 -8.66 -9.98
C ARG A 42 13.02 -9.99 -9.93
N HIS A 43 12.53 -10.99 -9.21
CA HIS A 43 13.22 -12.27 -9.04
C HIS A 43 12.94 -13.29 -10.15
N GLY A 44 12.06 -12.97 -11.11
CA GLY A 44 11.80 -13.85 -12.25
C GLY A 44 11.09 -15.17 -11.89
N ASP A 45 10.56 -15.31 -10.67
CA ASP A 45 9.91 -16.52 -10.16
C ASP A 45 8.50 -16.75 -10.77
N GLY A 46 8.22 -16.08 -11.89
CA GLY A 46 7.00 -16.23 -12.69
C GLY A 46 7.15 -17.19 -13.87
N SER A 47 8.26 -17.92 -13.97
CA SER A 47 8.49 -18.86 -15.07
C SER A 47 9.29 -20.07 -14.65
N ASP A 48 8.60 -21.16 -14.30
CA ASP A 48 8.87 -22.41 -14.99
C ASP A 48 7.65 -23.34 -15.07
N GLY A 49 7.38 -23.86 -16.28
CA GLY A 49 6.72 -25.16 -16.43
C GLY A 49 5.18 -25.24 -16.47
N GLY A 50 4.51 -24.55 -17.39
CA GLY A 50 3.32 -25.12 -18.04
C GLY A 50 1.94 -24.63 -17.61
N ARG A 51 1.12 -24.38 -18.65
CA ARG A 51 -0.31 -24.00 -18.70
C ARG A 51 -0.60 -22.51 -18.53
N SER A 52 -0.72 -21.88 -19.70
CA SER A 52 -1.54 -20.71 -19.99
C SER A 52 -2.86 -20.62 -19.19
N SER A 53 -3.18 -19.39 -18.79
CA SER A 53 -4.50 -18.80 -18.50
C SER A 53 -4.85 -18.35 -17.06
N SER A 54 -3.95 -18.46 -16.07
CA SER A 54 -4.21 -17.89 -14.72
C SER A 54 -2.99 -17.18 -14.09
N GLY A 55 -1.97 -16.87 -14.90
CA GLY A 55 -0.89 -15.96 -14.52
C GLY A 55 -1.38 -14.52 -14.67
N GLU A 56 -2.05 -14.01 -13.64
CA GLU A 56 -2.30 -12.58 -13.52
C GLU A 56 -0.96 -11.86 -13.66
N ASN A 57 -0.93 -10.83 -14.51
CA ASN A 57 0.29 -10.08 -14.77
C ASN A 57 0.68 -9.39 -13.45
N TRP A 58 1.63 -9.96 -12.69
CA TRP A 58 2.08 -9.44 -11.39
C TRP A 58 2.45 -7.96 -11.47
N ARG A 59 3.01 -7.53 -12.61
CA ARG A 59 3.27 -6.10 -12.84
C ARG A 59 2.00 -5.26 -12.83
N ALA A 60 0.91 -5.76 -13.42
CA ALA A 60 -0.41 -5.11 -13.36
C ALA A 60 -0.98 -5.11 -11.94
N ILE A 61 -0.80 -6.19 -11.16
CA ILE A 61 -1.21 -6.23 -9.75
C ILE A 61 -0.48 -5.13 -8.94
N GLY A 62 0.83 -5.02 -9.09
CA GLY A 62 1.62 -3.97 -8.44
C GLY A 62 1.18 -2.56 -8.85
N ASP A 63 0.97 -2.34 -10.16
CA ASP A 63 0.56 -1.05 -10.69
C ASP A 63 -0.86 -0.65 -10.26
N ASP A 64 -1.78 -1.61 -10.18
CA ASP A 64 -3.13 -1.39 -9.66
C ASP A 64 -3.12 -1.06 -8.16
N ALA A 65 -2.39 -1.84 -7.36
CA ALA A 65 -2.20 -1.56 -5.93
C ALA A 65 -1.62 -0.16 -5.69
N THR A 66 -0.63 0.24 -6.49
CA THR A 66 -0.03 1.59 -6.45
C THR A 66 -1.07 2.66 -6.77
N THR A 67 -1.90 2.43 -7.78
CA THR A 67 -2.97 3.36 -8.18
C THR A 67 -4.04 3.49 -7.09
N GLN A 68 -4.46 2.39 -6.48
CA GLN A 68 -5.41 2.40 -5.37
C GLN A 68 -4.86 3.13 -4.15
N MET A 69 -3.63 2.84 -3.71
CA MET A 69 -3.02 3.52 -2.57
C MET A 69 -2.82 5.01 -2.81
N LYS A 70 -2.49 5.41 -4.05
CA LYS A 70 -2.44 6.81 -4.45
C LYS A 70 -3.80 7.47 -4.28
N ALA A 71 -4.86 6.86 -4.82
CA ALA A 71 -6.20 7.40 -4.76
C ALA A 71 -6.67 7.57 -3.29
N LEU A 72 -6.40 6.60 -2.43
CA LEU A 72 -6.72 6.66 -1.00
C LEU A 72 -5.91 7.75 -0.27
N SER A 73 -4.64 7.93 -0.63
CA SER A 73 -3.81 9.00 -0.08
C SER A 73 -4.29 10.39 -0.50
N GLU A 74 -4.79 10.55 -1.72
CA GLU A 74 -5.24 11.83 -2.27
C GLU A 74 -6.68 12.19 -1.86
N ASN A 75 -7.57 11.21 -1.80
CA ASN A 75 -9.01 11.44 -1.65
C ASN A 75 -9.57 11.11 -0.27
N ASP A 76 -8.94 10.21 0.48
CA ASP A 76 -9.47 9.72 1.76
C ASP A 76 -8.65 10.20 2.96
N SER A 77 -7.41 9.70 3.08
CA SER A 77 -6.54 10.06 4.20
C SER A 77 -5.07 9.97 3.83
N LYS A 78 -4.49 11.14 3.55
CA LYS A 78 -3.04 11.28 3.36
C LYS A 78 -2.26 10.64 4.51
N TRP A 79 -2.67 10.90 5.75
CA TRP A 79 -1.99 10.38 6.94
C TRP A 79 -1.91 8.84 6.96
N ASN A 80 -2.97 8.15 6.50
CA ASN A 80 -3.04 6.70 6.59
C ASN A 80 -2.39 5.97 5.40
N PHE A 81 -2.32 6.62 4.24
CA PHE A 81 -2.01 5.94 2.98
C PHE A 81 -0.78 6.49 2.25
N GLU A 82 -0.29 7.69 2.57
CA GLU A 82 0.85 8.30 1.87
C GLU A 82 2.09 7.41 1.94
N GLN A 83 2.46 6.91 3.11
CA GLN A 83 3.62 6.06 3.31
C GLN A 83 3.52 4.75 2.51
N LYS A 84 2.31 4.19 2.38
CA LYS A 84 2.06 2.95 1.63
C LYS A 84 2.19 3.19 0.13
N PHE A 85 1.61 4.28 -0.36
CA PHE A 85 1.75 4.71 -1.75
C PHE A 85 3.22 4.99 -2.10
N LEU A 86 3.94 5.74 -1.26
CA LEU A 86 5.35 6.06 -1.48
C LEU A 86 6.22 4.80 -1.54
N LEU A 87 5.97 3.82 -0.66
CA LEU A 87 6.73 2.57 -0.69
C LEU A 87 6.45 1.77 -1.97
N LEU A 88 5.19 1.66 -2.40
CA LEU A 88 4.84 0.99 -3.67
C LEU A 88 5.44 1.72 -4.88
N GLN A 89 5.47 3.06 -4.86
CA GLN A 89 6.13 3.86 -5.90
C GLN A 89 7.64 3.57 -5.95
N ALA A 90 8.30 3.44 -4.80
CA ALA A 90 9.72 3.10 -4.72
C ALA A 90 10.00 1.70 -5.30
N GLU A 91 9.19 0.70 -4.93
CA GLU A 91 9.30 -0.67 -5.45
C GLU A 91 9.06 -0.75 -6.95
N ARG A 92 8.10 0.03 -7.46
CA ARG A 92 7.85 0.15 -8.90
C ARG A 92 9.05 0.74 -9.63
N ALA A 93 9.62 1.82 -9.11
CA ALA A 93 10.81 2.45 -9.67
C ALA A 93 12.00 1.47 -9.67
N PHE A 94 12.19 0.74 -8.58
CA PHE A 94 13.22 -0.30 -8.49
C PHE A 94 13.00 -1.41 -9.53
N THR A 95 11.78 -1.92 -9.65
CA THR A 95 11.40 -2.92 -10.65
C THR A 95 11.63 -2.43 -12.09
N ASN A 96 11.60 -1.12 -12.33
CA ASN A 96 11.86 -0.51 -13.63
C ASN A 96 13.34 -0.19 -13.88
N GLY A 97 14.22 -0.40 -12.91
CA GLY A 97 15.63 -0.01 -12.98
C GLY A 97 15.89 1.48 -12.75
N ASN A 98 14.91 2.24 -12.26
CA ASN A 98 15.07 3.67 -11.94
C ASN A 98 15.65 3.83 -10.52
N VAL A 99 16.97 3.63 -10.39
CA VAL A 99 17.67 3.59 -9.09
C VAL A 99 17.52 4.88 -8.28
N GLU A 100 17.67 6.05 -8.91
CA GLU A 100 17.57 7.35 -8.20
C GLU A 100 16.15 7.61 -7.67
N GLU A 101 15.14 7.28 -8.46
CA GLU A 101 13.72 7.42 -8.08
C GLU A 101 13.36 6.44 -6.96
N ALA A 102 13.86 5.20 -7.02
CA ALA A 102 13.67 4.20 -5.98
C ALA A 102 14.28 4.65 -4.65
N ALA A 103 15.55 5.07 -4.65
CA ALA A 103 16.24 5.54 -3.45
C ALA A 103 15.49 6.69 -2.76
N SER A 104 15.16 7.74 -3.53
CA SER A 104 14.38 8.87 -3.03
C SER A 104 12.97 8.46 -2.55
N GLY A 105 12.34 7.51 -3.24
CA GLY A 105 11.06 6.94 -2.85
C GLY A 105 11.09 6.26 -1.49
N TYR A 106 12.10 5.43 -1.21
CA TYR A 106 12.26 4.77 0.07
C TYR A 106 12.47 5.77 1.22
N ASP A 107 13.33 6.77 1.03
CA ASP A 107 13.55 7.82 2.04
C ASP A 107 12.25 8.55 2.39
N ARG A 108 11.46 8.90 1.37
CA ARG A 108 10.15 9.55 1.54
C ARG A 108 9.15 8.64 2.25
N ALA A 109 9.12 7.35 1.94
CA ALA A 109 8.23 6.39 2.59
C ALA A 109 8.57 6.24 4.08
N ILE A 110 9.86 6.14 4.41
CA ILE A 110 10.37 6.04 5.79
C ILE A 110 10.00 7.29 6.58
N GLU A 111 10.25 8.49 6.04
CA GLU A 111 9.95 9.73 6.76
C GLU A 111 8.43 9.92 6.94
N SER A 112 7.62 9.67 5.90
CA SER A 112 6.15 9.75 6.01
C SER A 112 5.61 8.77 7.07
N ALA A 113 6.07 7.51 7.08
CA ALA A 113 5.66 6.53 8.09
C ALA A 113 6.04 6.96 9.52
N LYS A 114 7.24 7.55 9.67
CA LYS A 114 7.75 8.06 10.94
C LYS A 114 6.97 9.28 11.43
N GLU A 115 6.71 10.26 10.56
CA GLU A 115 5.89 11.44 10.87
C GLU A 115 4.48 11.04 11.29
N HIS A 116 3.89 10.08 10.59
CA HIS A 116 2.55 9.57 10.86
C HIS A 116 2.49 8.54 12.00
N ARG A 117 3.64 8.15 12.56
CA ARG A 117 3.82 7.19 13.67
C ARG A 117 3.39 5.75 13.36
N PHE A 118 3.47 5.33 12.10
CA PHE A 118 3.28 3.93 11.71
C PHE A 118 4.59 3.16 11.83
N ILE A 119 4.93 2.74 13.06
CA ILE A 119 6.21 2.10 13.37
C ILE A 119 6.45 0.82 12.55
N ILE A 120 5.40 0.02 12.33
CA ILE A 120 5.50 -1.23 11.55
C ILE A 120 5.78 -0.90 10.07
N ASP A 121 5.07 0.08 9.50
CA ASP A 121 5.29 0.50 8.12
C ASP A 121 6.66 1.15 7.93
N GLN A 122 7.15 1.89 8.93
CA GLN A 122 8.49 2.47 8.92
C GLN A 122 9.55 1.35 8.91
N ALA A 123 9.40 0.35 9.77
CA ALA A 123 10.31 -0.80 9.82
C ALA A 123 10.32 -1.56 8.48
N LEU A 124 9.14 -1.81 7.91
CA LEU A 124 9.00 -2.44 6.60
C LEU A 124 9.69 -1.59 5.50
N SER A 125 9.48 -0.28 5.50
CA SER A 125 10.12 0.61 4.51
C SER A 125 11.64 0.58 4.63
N CYS A 126 12.19 0.56 5.86
CA CYS A 126 13.62 0.41 6.10
C CYS A 126 14.15 -0.95 5.61
N GLU A 127 13.41 -2.04 5.83
CA GLU A 127 13.78 -3.38 5.35
C GLU A 127 13.84 -3.42 3.82
N ARG A 128 12.82 -2.88 3.15
CA ARG A 128 12.78 -2.82 1.68
C ARG A 128 13.88 -1.94 1.10
N ALA A 129 14.17 -0.80 1.72
CA ALA A 129 15.29 0.06 1.34
C ALA A 129 16.63 -0.69 1.49
N ALA A 130 16.81 -1.43 2.59
CA ALA A 130 18.02 -2.22 2.80
C ALA A 130 18.19 -3.30 1.73
N LEU A 131 17.11 -4.01 1.36
CA LEU A 131 17.15 -4.99 0.26
C LEU A 131 17.53 -4.33 -1.07
N PHE A 132 16.96 -3.16 -1.37
CA PHE A 132 17.32 -2.40 -2.57
C PHE A 132 18.80 -2.04 -2.64
N TYR A 133 19.45 -1.68 -1.52
CA TYR A 133 20.88 -1.36 -1.51
C TYR A 133 21.80 -2.58 -1.49
N LEU A 134 21.26 -3.78 -1.25
CA LEU A 134 22.02 -5.04 -1.22
C LEU A 134 22.01 -5.76 -2.58
N GLU A 135 20.95 -5.59 -3.37
CA GLU A 135 20.80 -6.13 -4.73
C GLU A 135 21.65 -5.35 -5.75
#